data_AF-A0A7W3RPN5-F1
#
_entry.id   AF-A0A7W3RPN5-F1
#
_cell.length_a   1.000
_cell.length_b   1.000
_cell.length_c   1.000
_cell.angle_alpha   90.00
_cell.angle_beta   90.00
_cell.angle_gamma   90.00
#
_symmetry.space_group_name_H-M   'P 1'
#
loop_
_entity.id
_entity.type
_entity.pdbx_description
1 polymer ?
#
loop_
_entity_poly.entity_id
_entity_poly.type
_entity_poly.pdbx_seq_one_letter_code
_entity_poly.pdbx_strand_id
1 'polypeptide(L)' 'MSAIGSSADNALAESFNATFKRETLQGRKHWSSEREARLDAFRWLHRYNTRRRHSRLGYRSPIAYETASETTSTTLAPAA' A
#
# COMPACT_ATOMS: atom_id res chain seq x y z
N MET A 1 -2.77 18.00 17.41
CA MET A 1 -3.93 17.31 16.83
C MET A 1 -3.77 17.34 15.33
N SER A 2 -3.32 16.26 14.70
CA SER A 2 -3.19 16.19 13.25
C SER A 2 -4.60 16.17 12.65
N ALA A 3 -4.90 17.11 11.75
CA ALA A 3 -6.21 17.19 11.13
C ALA A 3 -6.46 15.93 10.29
N ILE A 4 -7.49 15.18 10.66
CA ILE A 4 -7.99 14.04 9.88
C ILE A 4 -8.37 14.59 8.50
N GLY A 5 -7.67 14.16 7.46
CA GLY A 5 -7.92 14.59 6.08
C GLY A 5 -7.08 15.78 5.61
N SER A 6 -5.76 15.71 5.75
CA SER A 6 -4.90 16.64 5.00
C SER A 6 -4.96 16.32 3.50
N SER A 7 -4.71 17.32 2.65
CA SER A 7 -4.64 17.12 1.20
C SER A 7 -3.57 16.10 0.80
N ALA A 8 -2.52 15.95 1.62
CA ALA A 8 -1.47 14.95 1.42
C ALA A 8 -1.99 13.52 1.67
N ASP A 9 -2.79 13.31 2.72
CA ASP A 9 -3.41 12.01 3.00
C ASP A 9 -4.40 11.62 1.91
N ASN A 10 -5.19 12.59 1.43
CA ASN A 10 -6.11 12.38 0.31
C ASN A 10 -5.36 12.05 -0.98
N ALA A 11 -4.28 12.77 -1.32
CA ALA A 11 -3.48 12.49 -2.51
C ALA A 11 -2.85 11.09 -2.48
N LEU A 12 -2.41 10.62 -1.31
CA LEU A 12 -1.89 9.26 -1.15
C LEU A 12 -3.01 8.23 -1.40
N ALA A 13 -4.17 8.39 -0.75
CA ALA A 13 -5.32 7.51 -0.92
C ALA A 13 -5.84 7.48 -2.37
N GLU A 14 -5.88 8.63 -3.03
CA GLU A 14 -6.26 8.75 -4.44
C GLU A 14 -5.27 8.01 -5.35
N SER A 15 -3.97 8.18 -5.14
CA SER A 15 -2.95 7.50 -5.96
C SER A 15 -3.02 5.97 -5.82
N PHE A 16 -3.30 5.48 -4.61
CA PHE A 16 -3.52 4.07 -4.33
C PHE A 16 -4.75 3.54 -5.06
N ASN A 17 -5.90 4.22 -4.91
CA ASN A 17 -7.16 3.83 -5.53
C ASN A 17 -7.10 3.89 -7.06
N ALA A 18 -6.41 4.89 -7.63
CA ALA A 18 -6.19 5.00 -9.06
C ALA A 18 -5.34 3.83 -9.59
N THR A 19 -4.26 3.48 -8.89
CA THR A 19 -3.40 2.35 -9.27
C THR A 19 -4.16 1.03 -9.18
N PHE A 20 -4.94 0.84 -8.10
CA PHE A 20 -5.79 -0.32 -7.91
C PHE A 20 -6.74 -0.53 -9.09
N LYS A 21 -7.55 0.50 -9.41
CA LYS A 21 -8.51 0.43 -10.51
C LYS A 21 -7.83 0.19 -11.85
N ARG A 22 -6.72 0.90 -12.12
CA ARG A 22 -5.98 0.76 -13.37
C ARG A 22 -5.46 -0.65 -13.61
N GLU A 23 -4.98 -1.33 -12.57
CA GLU A 23 -4.36 -2.64 -12.69
C GLU A 23 -5.35 -3.82 -12.56
N THR A 24 -6.45 -3.65 -11.83
CA THR A 24 -7.49 -4.70 -11.68
C THR A 24 -8.57 -4.65 -12.76
N LEU A 25 -8.94 -3.43 -13.21
CA LEU A 25 -9.95 -3.23 -14.26
C LEU A 25 -9.33 -2.96 -15.63
N GLN A 26 -8.05 -3.28 -15.84
CA GLN A 26 -7.40 -3.03 -17.12
C GLN A 26 -8.16 -3.74 -18.27
N GLY A 27 -8.78 -2.95 -19.16
CA GLY A 27 -9.59 -3.47 -20.28
C GLY A 27 -10.97 -4.02 -19.89
N ARG A 28 -11.39 -3.90 -18.63
CA ARG A 28 -12.70 -4.35 -18.14
C ARG A 28 -13.51 -3.15 -17.64
N LYS A 29 -14.82 -3.11 -17.96
CA LYS A 29 -15.72 -2.05 -17.43
C LYS A 29 -16.14 -2.30 -15.98
N HIS A 30 -16.27 -3.57 -15.60
CA HIS A 30 -16.67 -4.01 -14.25
C HIS A 30 -16.24 -5.47 -14.04
N TRP A 31 -16.32 -5.93 -12.79
CA TRP A 31 -16.25 -7.36 -12.47
C TRP A 31 -17.60 -8.03 -12.76
N SER A 32 -17.59 -9.34 -13.05
CA SER A 32 -18.82 -10.07 -13.38
C SER A 32 -19.59 -10.48 -12.12
N SER A 33 -18.90 -10.56 -10.98
CA SER A 33 -19.49 -10.86 -9.68
C SER A 33 -18.70 -10.20 -8.55
N GLU A 34 -19.38 -10.02 -7.42
CA GLU A 34 -18.75 -9.54 -6.19
C GLU A 34 -17.62 -10.47 -5.71
N ARG A 35 -17.80 -11.79 -5.87
CA ARG A 35 -16.77 -12.78 -5.53
C ARG A 35 -15.51 -12.62 -6.36
N GLU A 36 -15.66 -12.38 -7.66
CA GLU A 36 -14.52 -12.11 -8.56
C GLU A 36 -13.79 -10.84 -8.13
N ALA A 37 -14.53 -9.76 -7.87
CA ALA A 37 -13.97 -8.50 -7.40
C ALA A 37 -13.16 -8.67 -6.10
N ARG A 38 -13.70 -9.40 -5.10
CA ARG A 38 -12.99 -9.67 -3.84
C ARG A 38 -11.70 -10.45 -4.04
N LEU A 39 -11.72 -11.49 -4.87
CA LEU A 39 -10.54 -12.32 -5.12
C LEU A 39 -9.46 -11.54 -5.87
N ASP A 40 -9.86 -10.77 -6.87
CA ASP A 40 -8.95 -9.92 -7.63
C ASP A 40 -8.35 -8.82 -6.75
N ALA A 41 -9.18 -8.19 -5.92
CA ALA A 41 -8.74 -7.20 -4.95
C ALA A 41 -7.75 -7.78 -3.95
N PHE A 42 -8.03 -8.94 -3.39
CA PHE A 42 -7.14 -9.61 -2.43
C PHE A 42 -5.80 -9.97 -3.07
N ARG A 43 -5.82 -10.55 -4.27
CA ARG A 43 -4.60 -10.89 -5.02
C ARG A 43 -3.77 -9.65 -5.33
N TRP A 44 -4.43 -8.58 -5.76
CA TRP A 44 -3.76 -7.32 -6.06
C TRP A 44 -3.14 -6.71 -4.81
N LEU A 45 -3.89 -6.64 -3.70
CA LEU A 45 -3.43 -6.07 -2.44
C LEU A 45 -2.26 -6.86 -1.86
N HIS A 46 -2.34 -8.20 -1.92
CA HIS A 46 -1.25 -9.07 -1.50
C HIS A 46 0.02 -8.76 -2.31
N ARG A 47 -0.08 -8.70 -3.65
CA ARG A 47 1.07 -8.33 -4.51
C ARG A 47 1.60 -6.93 -4.20
N TYR A 48 0.71 -5.96 -4.00
CA TYR A 48 1.05 -4.58 -3.67
C TYR A 48 1.90 -4.52 -2.39
N ASN A 49 1.46 -5.17 -1.32
CA ASN A 49 2.14 -5.11 -0.03
C ASN A 49 3.40 -5.98 0.06
N THR A 50 3.43 -7.12 -0.63
CA THR A 50 4.54 -8.09 -0.49
C THR A 50 5.62 -7.96 -1.56
N ARG A 51 5.26 -7.60 -2.80
CA ARG A 51 6.17 -7.68 -3.96
C ARG A 51 6.37 -6.37 -4.72
N ARG A 52 5.40 -5.46 -4.74
CA ARG A 52 5.51 -4.22 -5.52
C ARG A 52 6.61 -3.34 -4.94
N ARG A 53 7.57 -2.94 -5.76
CA ARG A 53 8.66 -2.04 -5.33
C ARG A 53 8.23 -0.58 -5.53
N HIS A 54 8.45 0.25 -4.52
CA HIS A 54 8.13 1.67 -4.58
C HIS A 54 9.41 2.49 -4.52
N SER A 55 9.61 3.42 -5.45
CA SER A 55 10.80 4.29 -5.49
C SER A 55 10.95 5.10 -4.20
N ARG A 56 9.84 5.60 -3.64
CA ARG A 56 9.81 6.30 -2.35
C ARG A 56 10.27 5.44 -1.16
N LEU A 57 10.13 4.11 -1.27
CA LEU A 57 10.54 3.15 -0.24
C LEU A 57 11.93 2.55 -0.51
N GLY A 58 12.77 3.23 -1.30
CA GLY A 58 14.08 2.71 -1.69
C GLY A 58 13.99 1.46 -2.56
N TYR A 59 12.96 1.39 -3.42
CA TYR A 59 12.63 0.23 -4.23
C TYR A 59 12.38 -1.05 -3.42
N ARG A 60 11.78 -0.92 -2.23
CA ARG A 60 11.29 -2.05 -1.42
C ARG A 60 9.77 -2.15 -1.50
N SER A 61 9.23 -3.31 -1.12
CA SER A 61 7.80 -3.45 -0.90
C SER A 61 7.37 -2.81 0.41
N PRO A 62 6.10 -2.41 0.57
CA PRO A 62 5.61 -1.81 1.79
C PRO A 62 5.94 -2.65 3.03
N ILE A 63 5.66 -3.96 3.00
CA ILE A 63 5.98 -4.85 4.12
C ILE A 63 7.48 -4.89 4.38
N ALA A 64 8.31 -5.04 3.34
CA ALA A 64 9.77 -5.07 3.51
C ALA A 64 10.34 -3.75 4.06
N TYR A 65 9.70 -2.63 3.73
CA TYR A 65 10.06 -1.31 4.25
C TYR A 65 9.69 -1.18 5.73
N GLU A 66 8.47 -1.56 6.13
CA GLU A 66 8.03 -1.52 7.52
C GLU A 66 8.87 -2.45 8.40
N THR A 67 9.08 -3.70 7.99
CA THR A 67 9.92 -4.67 8.74
C THR A 67 11.36 -4.17 8.94
N ALA A 68 11.94 -3.50 7.93
CA ALA A 68 13.27 -2.90 8.06
C ALA A 68 13.29 -1.68 9.00
N SER A 69 12.20 -0.92 9.03
CA SER A 69 12.04 0.27 9.89
C SER A 69 11.83 -0.13 11.36
N GLU A 70 11.05 -1.19 11.62
CA GLU A 70 10.87 -1.79 12.95
C GLU A 70 12.20 -2.25 13.57
N THR A 71 13.08 -2.82 12.74
CA THR A 71 14.42 -3.24 13.16
C THR A 71 15.29 -2.06 13.60
N THR A 72 15.10 -0.87 13.01
CA THR A 72 15.88 0.34 13.34
C THR A 72 15.33 1.05 14.58
N SER A 73 14.03 0.93 14.86
CA SER A 73 13.38 1.61 15.99
C SER A 73 13.61 0.93 17.35
N THR A 74 14.21 -0.27 17.37
CA THR A 74 14.55 -1.02 18.59
C THR A 74 16.05 -0.88 18.89
N THR A 75 16.54 0.34 19.04
CA THR A 75 17.78 0.63 19.77
C THR A 75 17.52 1.88 20.60
N LEU A 76 16.66 1.73 21.61
CA LEU A 76 16.64 2.64 22.74
C LEU A 76 17.93 2.38 23.53
N ALA A 77 18.86 3.32 23.47
CA ALA A 77 20.04 3.31 24.32
C ALA A 77 19.60 3.17 25.78
N PRO A 78 20.25 2.31 26.60
CA PRO A 78 19.92 2.23 28.01
C PRO A 78 20.19 3.59 28.65
N ALA A 79 19.18 4.16 29.30
CA ALA A 79 19.35 5.36 30.10
C ALA A 79 20.30 5.02 31.26
N ALA A 80 21.41 5.77 31.34
CA ALA A 80 22.35 5.74 32.46
C ALA A 80 21.77 6.45 33.69
#